data_AF-A0A7L6BEA7-F1
#
_entry.id   AF-A0A7L6BEA7-F1
#
_cell.length_a   1.000
_cell.length_b   1.000
_cell.length_c   1.000
_cell.angle_alpha   90.00
_cell.angle_beta   90.00
_cell.angle_gamma   90.00
#
_symmetry.space_group_name_H-M   'P 1'
#
loop_
_entity.id
_entity.type
_entity.pdbx_description
1 polymer ?
#
loop_
_entity_poly.entity_id
_entity_poly.type
_entity_poly.pdbx_seq_one_letter_code
_entity_poly.pdbx_strand_id
1 'polypeptide(L)'
;MRPSYREPNPVTGAGVAIGAVVTFAWLLLFGLVGRDVPGYAWWTLLAGGLAWVAASVLVRHGDRGVATGVAIVTAGGWSIAAAIVAVRWAQAGDWPLW
;
A
#
# COMPACT_ATOMS: atom_id res chain seq x y z
N MET A 1 2.60 -24.27 -33.93
CA MET A 1 2.37 -23.06 -33.09
C MET A 1 1.31 -23.40 -32.06
N ARG A 2 1.59 -23.24 -30.76
CA ARG A 2 0.60 -23.48 -29.71
C ARG A 2 -0.23 -22.20 -29.57
N PRO A 3 -1.56 -22.21 -29.73
CA PRO A 3 -2.38 -21.03 -29.53
C PRO A 3 -2.20 -20.57 -28.07
N SER A 4 -1.57 -19.42 -27.87
CA SER A 4 -1.53 -18.75 -26.58
C SER A 4 -2.75 -17.84 -26.51
N TYR A 5 -3.63 -18.12 -25.54
CA TYR A 5 -4.70 -17.21 -25.21
C TYR A 5 -4.07 -15.90 -24.70
N ARG A 6 -4.21 -14.82 -25.46
CA ARG A 6 -3.85 -13.47 -24.98
C ARG A 6 -5.01 -12.94 -24.16
N GLU A 7 -4.86 -12.97 -22.83
CA GLU A 7 -5.76 -12.22 -21.97
C GLU A 7 -5.71 -10.73 -22.35
N PRO A 8 -6.86 -10.05 -22.54
CA PRO A 8 -6.89 -8.63 -22.93
C PRO A 8 -6.16 -7.70 -21.94
N ASN A 9 -6.11 -8.08 -20.66
CA ASN A 9 -5.54 -7.29 -19.56
C ASN A 9 -4.50 -8.09 -18.78
N PRO A 10 -3.33 -8.38 -19.37
CA PRO A 10 -2.29 -9.15 -18.71
C PRO A 10 -1.62 -8.32 -17.61
N VAL A 11 -1.29 -8.97 -16.49
CA VAL A 11 -0.47 -8.37 -15.42
C VAL A 11 0.96 -8.25 -15.92
N THR A 12 1.36 -7.06 -16.37
CA THR A 12 2.73 -6.79 -16.83
C THR A 12 3.61 -6.34 -15.67
N GLY A 13 4.88 -6.76 -15.67
CA GLY A 13 5.85 -6.32 -14.66
C GLY A 13 6.03 -4.80 -14.62
N ALA A 14 5.93 -4.14 -15.78
CA ALA A 14 5.96 -2.68 -15.89
C ALA A 14 4.76 -2.01 -15.19
N GLY A 15 3.55 -2.55 -15.39
CA GLY A 15 2.35 -2.06 -14.69
C GLY A 15 2.49 -2.19 -13.18
N VAL A 16 2.97 -3.34 -12.69
CA VAL A 16 3.23 -3.57 -11.27
C VAL A 16 4.26 -2.57 -10.73
N ALA A 17 5.36 -2.35 -11.43
CA ALA A 17 6.40 -1.41 -11.01
C ALA A 17 5.88 0.03 -10.90
N ILE A 18 5.08 0.49 -11.88
CA ILE A 18 4.48 1.84 -11.84
C ILE A 18 3.54 1.97 -10.64
N GLY A 19 2.64 1.01 -10.44
CA GLY A 19 1.73 1.01 -9.30
C GLY A 19 2.47 0.99 -7.96
N ALA A 20 3.55 0.23 -7.87
CA ALA A 20 4.40 0.16 -6.69
C ALA A 20 5.09 1.50 -6.39
N VAL A 21 5.74 2.11 -7.39
CA VAL A 21 6.46 3.39 -7.20
C VAL A 21 5.52 4.52 -6.81
N VAL A 22 4.38 4.64 -7.48
CA VAL A 22 3.38 5.67 -7.18
C VAL A 22 2.83 5.50 -5.76
N THR A 23 2.45 4.28 -5.38
CA THR A 23 1.93 3.99 -4.04
C THR A 23 2.98 4.19 -2.97
N PHE A 24 4.23 3.83 -3.26
CA PHE A 24 5.35 4.03 -2.35
C PHE A 24 5.55 5.52 -2.09
N ALA A 25 5.63 6.34 -3.13
CA ALA A 25 5.76 7.79 -3.00
C ALA A 25 4.60 8.39 -2.21
N TRP A 26 3.37 7.96 -2.49
CA TRP A 26 2.17 8.38 -1.77
C TRP A 26 2.24 8.07 -0.26
N LEU A 27 2.54 6.81 0.11
CA LEU A 27 2.66 6.41 1.50
C LEU A 27 3.81 7.12 2.20
N LEU A 28 4.92 7.37 1.51
CA LEU A 28 6.08 8.06 2.07
C LEU A 28 5.74 9.52 2.39
N LEU A 29 5.03 10.21 1.49
CA LEU A 29 4.55 11.57 1.71
C LEU A 29 3.61 11.64 2.93
N PHE A 30 2.64 10.73 3.05
CA PHE A 30 1.73 10.71 4.19
C PHE A 30 2.39 10.25 5.49
N GLY A 31 3.35 9.32 5.42
CA GLY A 31 4.14 8.89 6.56
C GLY A 31 4.99 10.02 7.13
N LEU A 32 5.53 10.90 6.28
CA LEU A 32 6.30 12.08 6.70
C LEU A 32 5.46 13.15 7.42
N VAL A 33 4.12 13.12 7.30
CA VAL A 33 3.22 14.06 7.99
C VAL A 33 3.05 13.69 9.47
N GLY A 34 3.21 12.41 9.82
CA GLY A 34 3.09 11.95 11.20
C GLY A 34 4.30 12.37 12.04
N ARG A 35 4.14 13.41 12.87
CA ARG A 35 5.19 13.82 13.84
C ARG A 35 5.20 13.01 15.14
N ASP A 36 4.12 12.27 15.38
CA ASP A 36 3.91 11.42 16.55
C ASP A 36 3.42 10.04 16.12
N VAL A 37 3.66 9.02 16.96
CA VAL A 37 3.32 7.60 16.67
C VAL A 37 1.83 7.38 16.38
N PRO A 38 0.88 7.97 17.13
CA PRO A 38 -0.55 7.88 16.79
C PRO A 38 -0.86 8.52 15.44
N GLY A 39 -0.29 9.70 15.19
CA GLY A 39 -0.49 10.44 13.93
C GLY A 39 0.05 9.66 12.74
N TYR A 40 1.24 9.08 12.85
CA TYR A 40 1.83 8.21 11.82
C TYR A 40 0.96 6.99 11.53
N ALA A 41 0.47 6.30 12.57
CA ALA A 41 -0.38 5.13 12.39
C ALA A 41 -1.71 5.47 11.69
N TRP A 42 -2.36 6.55 12.11
CA TRP A 42 -3.64 6.99 11.52
C TRP A 42 -3.49 7.49 10.08
N TRP A 43 -2.44 8.26 9.79
CA TRP A 43 -2.16 8.70 8.43
C TRP A 43 -1.80 7.54 7.51
N THR A 44 -1.08 6.53 8.00
CA THR A 44 -0.74 5.34 7.20
C THR A 44 -1.95 4.47 6.90
N LEU A 45 -2.90 4.36 7.85
CA LEU A 45 -4.17 3.66 7.63
C LEU A 45 -5.05 4.39 6.63
N LEU A 46 -5.23 5.71 6.76
CA LEU A 46 -6.00 6.50 5.80
C LEU A 46 -5.38 6.45 4.40
N ALA A 47 -4.07 6.67 4.29
CA ALA A 47 -3.36 6.67 3.02
C ALA A 47 -3.40 5.29 2.35
N GLY A 48 -3.21 4.21 3.12
CA GLY A 48 -3.34 2.84 2.61
C GLY A 48 -4.77 2.48 2.24
N GLY A 49 -5.76 2.96 2.98
CA GLY A 49 -7.18 2.80 2.64
C GLY A 49 -7.52 3.43 1.29
N LEU A 50 -7.06 4.67 1.03
CA LEU A 50 -7.21 5.31 -0.27
C LEU A 50 -6.49 4.55 -1.39
N ALA A 51 -5.27 4.08 -1.14
CA ALA A 51 -4.53 3.26 -2.11
C ALA A 51 -5.28 1.97 -2.45
N TRP A 52 -5.90 1.33 -1.45
CA TRP A 52 -6.70 0.12 -1.64
C TRP A 52 -7.98 0.36 -2.46
N VAL A 53 -8.65 1.50 -2.24
CA VAL A 53 -9.79 1.94 -3.07
C VAL A 53 -9.33 2.19 -4.51
N ALA A 54 -8.19 2.88 -4.71
CA ALA A 54 -7.63 3.11 -6.03
C ALA A 54 -7.30 1.80 -6.75
N ALA A 55 -6.69 0.83 -6.06
CA ALA A 55 -6.43 -0.50 -6.60
C ALA A 55 -7.72 -1.20 -7.04
N SER A 56 -8.78 -1.11 -6.24
CA SER A 56 -10.10 -1.67 -6.56
C SER A 56 -10.70 -1.03 -7.83
N VAL A 57 -10.52 0.28 -8.01
CA VAL A 57 -10.94 1.00 -9.22
C VAL A 57 -10.12 0.57 -10.43
N LEU A 58 -8.79 0.45 -10.31
CA LEU A 58 -7.90 0.00 -11.39
C LEU A 58 -8.24 -1.41 -11.87
N VAL A 59 -8.56 -2.34 -10.96
CA VAL A 59 -9.01 -3.70 -11.33
C VAL A 59 -10.27 -3.66 -12.19
N ARG A 60 -11.22 -2.76 -11.87
CA ARG A 60 -12.47 -2.60 -12.64
C ARG A 60 -12.24 -2.02 -14.04
N HIS A 61 -11.23 -1.16 -14.21
CA HIS A 61 -10.92 -0.52 -15.49
C HIS A 61 -9.97 -1.35 -16.37
N GLY A 62 -9.41 -2.45 -15.86
CA GLY A 62 -8.57 -3.37 -16.63
C GLY A 62 -7.07 -3.29 -16.35
N ASP A 63 -6.63 -2.30 -15.56
CA ASP A 63 -5.21 -2.08 -15.21
C ASP A 63 -4.75 -2.94 -14.03
N ARG A 64 -4.94 -4.26 -14.16
CA ARG A 64 -4.66 -5.26 -13.11
C ARG A 64 -3.21 -5.29 -12.66
N GLY A 65 -2.27 -4.95 -13.56
CA GLY A 65 -0.85 -4.83 -13.25
C GLY A 65 -0.57 -3.75 -12.21
N VAL A 66 -1.06 -2.54 -12.47
CA VAL A 66 -0.89 -1.39 -11.57
C VAL A 66 -1.58 -1.64 -10.24
N ALA A 67 -2.80 -2.18 -10.26
CA ALA A 67 -3.53 -2.52 -9.03
C ALA A 67 -2.75 -3.50 -8.13
N THR A 68 -2.09 -4.50 -8.72
CA THR A 68 -1.24 -5.45 -7.97
C THR A 68 -0.07 -4.73 -7.29
N GLY A 69 0.62 -3.84 -8.01
CA GLY A 69 1.70 -3.03 -7.45
C GLY A 69 1.25 -2.18 -6.27
N VAL A 70 0.09 -1.53 -6.40
CA VAL A 70 -0.53 -0.74 -5.33
C VAL A 70 -0.84 -1.60 -4.12
N ALA A 71 -1.43 -2.78 -4.32
CA ALA A 71 -1.79 -3.69 -3.24
C ALA A 71 -0.57 -4.20 -2.46
N ILE A 72 0.49 -4.64 -3.16
CA ILE A 72 1.73 -5.13 -2.54
C ILE A 72 2.36 -4.04 -1.66
N VAL A 73 2.52 -2.83 -2.20
CA VAL A 73 3.17 -1.74 -1.47
C VAL A 73 2.31 -1.26 -0.30
N THR A 74 0.99 -1.23 -0.44
CA THR A 74 0.07 -0.91 0.65
C THR A 74 0.19 -1.91 1.80
N ALA A 75 0.23 -3.22 1.49
CA ALA A 75 0.43 -4.27 2.49
C ALA A 75 1.78 -4.14 3.20
N GLY A 76 2.85 -3.79 2.46
CA GLY A 76 4.15 -3.49 3.03
C GLY A 76 4.11 -2.29 4.00
N GLY A 77 3.47 -1.18 3.59
CA GLY A 77 3.29 0.00 4.42
C GLY A 77 2.53 -0.28 5.73
N TRP A 78 1.41 -1.03 5.64
CA TRP A 78 0.65 -1.43 6.83
C TRP A 78 1.44 -2.36 7.75
N SER A 79 2.25 -3.26 7.19
CA SER A 79 3.11 -4.14 8.00
C SER A 79 4.16 -3.35 8.79
N ILE A 80 4.76 -2.32 8.17
CA ILE A 80 5.72 -1.43 8.84
C ILE A 80 5.02 -0.63 9.96
N ALA A 81 3.85 -0.05 9.67
CA ALA A 81 3.08 0.67 10.69
C ALA A 81 2.69 -0.22 11.87
N ALA A 82 2.23 -1.45 11.60
CA ALA A 82 1.93 -2.43 12.63
C ALA A 82 3.16 -2.79 13.47
N ALA A 83 4.33 -2.98 12.83
CA ALA A 83 5.57 -3.25 13.53
C ALA A 83 6.00 -2.08 14.44
N ILE A 84 5.89 -0.85 13.96
CA ILE A 84 6.19 0.36 14.77
C ILE A 84 5.27 0.42 15.98
N VAL A 85 3.96 0.25 15.80
CA VAL A 85 2.99 0.23 16.92
C VAL A 85 3.33 -0.89 17.91
N ALA A 86 3.62 -2.10 17.44
CA ALA A 86 3.97 -3.24 18.29
C ALA A 86 5.26 -2.99 19.11
N VAL A 87 6.31 -2.45 18.48
CA VAL A 87 7.56 -2.09 19.18
C VAL A 87 7.30 -1.00 20.22
N ARG A 88 6.54 0.03 19.87
CA ARG A 88 6.24 1.14 20.79
C ARG A 88 5.41 0.68 21.98
N TRP A 89 4.46 -0.23 21.75
CA TRP A 89 3.69 -0.86 22.81
C TRP A 89 4.56 -1.70 23.75
N ALA A 90 5.46 -2.50 23.19
CA ALA A 90 6.40 -3.32 23.97
C ALA A 90 7.38 -2.48 24.82
N GLN A 91 7.77 -1.30 24.33
CA GLN A 91 8.69 -0.39 25.04
C GLN A 91 8.00 0.48 26.08
N ALA A 92 6.79 0.99 25.78
CA ALA A 92 6.09 1.92 26.65
C ALA A 92 5.27 1.23 27.75
N GLY A 93 4.91 -0.04 27.58
CA GLY A 93 4.03 -0.77 28.52
C GLY A 93 2.57 -0.34 28.45
N ASP A 94 2.33 0.93 28.09
CA ASP A 94 1.03 1.49 27.74
C ASP A 94 0.81 1.48 26.23
N TRP A 95 -0.44 1.37 25.81
CA TRP A 95 -0.76 1.30 24.40
C TRP A 95 -0.52 2.65 23.71
N PRO A 96 0.17 2.64 22.57
CA PRO A 96 0.79 3.84 22.02
C PRO A 96 -0.13 4.73 21.19
N LEU A 97 -1.41 4.39 21.03
CA LEU A 97 -2.39 5.15 20.24
C LEU A 97 -3.35 6.00 21.09
N TRP A 98 -3.20 6.04 22.42
CA TRP A 98 -3.98 6.88 23.33
C TRP A 98 -3.12 7.59 24.39
#